data_AF-A0A7C2PG08-F1
#
_entry.id   AF-A0A7C2PG08-F1
#
_cell.length_a   1.000
_cell.length_b   1.000
_cell.length_c   1.000
_cell.angle_alpha   90.00
_cell.angle_beta   90.00
_cell.angle_gamma   90.00
#
_symmetry.space_group_name_H-M   'P 1'
#
loop_
_entity.id
_entity.type
_entity.pdbx_description
1 polymer ?
#
loop_
_entity_poly.entity_id
_entity_poly.type
_entity_poly.pdbx_seq_one_letter_code
_entity_poly.pdbx_strand_id
1 'polypeptide(L)'
;IVAWVGSGLSRPAGLPSWSELRDRLCDVLEGKERELDGNGEKKQIAVAKVARQKKDLWAAFTILQRELGAATYCSTIREALVRAVKCPIPENYKLLWKLPLSGIFNLNLDRLATRAHGAVFPGRNVTEFNGKDAGQFAYILKGAAPFIVNLHGTAEDKASWVFTNDELKKLFRNQSYWKFVQACLIVKTILFIGISADDLAVRSHFEALKNEKIDFGEHYWLTDRTDKETDKWAEGAGVRIIAYHSGEDRHQEMEEFFEEIFRYTPEEQQTCPVTMSARIERPPALPDPDEIINEPEESIRRILNAHAADILEKHSEEAYGRYEEFCNKYDRAIYRAWYVTCDEPSNILLGYKLIEEIAEGAFGRVFKAKAPDGEEVAIKLLKQDIRRKPEMLQSFRRGVRSMGILSKHNVEGMILYRETSEIPTFVVMDLVDGPDLGRAVESGNLKDWTIIMRIAVDLAHIIRHAHLLPERVLHRDIRPSNIMLKNCFSDRDNFEVVVLDSS
;
A
#
# COMPACT_ATOMS: atom_id res chain seq x y z
N ILE A 1 2.97 -0.19 2.66
CA ILE A 1 4.34 -0.39 3.17
C ILE A 1 4.26 -0.58 4.68
N VAL A 2 5.12 -1.42 5.28
CA VAL A 2 5.27 -1.51 6.74
C VAL A 2 6.70 -1.12 7.10
N ALA A 3 6.86 -0.20 8.04
CA ALA A 3 8.19 0.22 8.49
C ALA A 3 8.66 -0.66 9.65
N TRP A 4 9.84 -1.26 9.53
CA TRP A 4 10.48 -2.01 10.62
C TRP A 4 11.57 -1.16 11.25
N VAL A 5 11.32 -0.69 12.47
CA VAL A 5 12.09 0.36 13.12
C VAL A 5 12.90 -0.19 14.31
N GLY A 6 14.14 0.30 14.42
CA GLY A 6 15.05 -0.02 15.53
C GLY A 6 15.51 1.23 16.27
N SER A 7 16.49 1.06 17.17
CA SER A 7 16.93 2.10 18.11
C SER A 7 17.56 3.32 17.43
N GLY A 8 18.05 3.19 16.19
CA GLY A 8 18.61 4.30 15.42
C GLY A 8 17.58 5.40 15.15
N LEU A 9 16.29 5.05 14.97
CA LEU A 9 15.24 6.04 14.76
C LEU A 9 14.93 6.85 16.02
N SER A 10 15.17 6.27 17.21
CA SER A 10 14.98 6.88 18.52
C SER A 10 16.14 7.76 18.98
N ARG A 11 17.32 7.69 18.34
CA ARG A 11 18.53 8.44 18.74
C ARG A 11 18.36 9.96 18.82
N PRO A 12 17.69 10.65 17.87
CA PRO A 12 17.48 12.09 17.95
C PRO A 12 16.69 12.54 19.19
N ALA A 13 15.94 11.63 19.83
CA ALA A 13 15.28 11.89 21.12
C ALA A 13 16.24 11.86 22.33
N GLY A 14 17.53 11.58 22.10
CA GLY A 14 18.54 11.36 23.13
C GLY A 14 18.36 10.04 23.88
N LEU A 15 17.79 9.02 23.21
CA LEU A 15 17.64 7.66 23.74
C LEU A 15 18.85 6.80 23.34
N PRO A 16 19.28 5.87 24.21
CA PRO A 16 20.43 5.03 23.92
C PRO A 16 20.09 3.99 22.85
N SER A 17 21.07 3.70 22.00
CA SER A 17 21.13 2.47 21.21
C SER A 17 21.22 1.23 22.11
N TRP A 18 20.98 0.04 21.55
CA TRP A 18 21.09 -1.20 22.30
C TRP A 18 22.51 -1.45 22.87
N SER A 19 23.56 -1.03 22.15
CA SER A 19 24.94 -1.10 22.64
C SER A 19 25.20 -0.12 23.79
N GLU A 20 24.71 1.12 23.69
CA GLU A 20 24.84 2.11 24.77
C GLU A 20 24.04 1.68 26.02
N LEU A 21 22.88 1.04 25.83
CA LEU A 21 22.10 0.47 26.92
C LEU A 21 22.82 -0.69 27.60
N ARG A 22 23.46 -1.58 26.83
CA ARG A 22 24.34 -2.64 27.35
C ARG A 22 25.47 -2.03 28.17
N ASP A 23 26.12 -0.98 27.67
CA ASP A 23 27.26 -0.35 28.33
C ASP A 23 26.82 0.28 29.66
N ARG A 24 25.67 0.95 29.69
CA ARG A 24 25.09 1.48 30.93
C ARG A 24 24.77 0.39 31.97
N LEU A 25 24.30 -0.78 31.53
CA LEU A 25 24.10 -1.94 32.43
C LEU A 25 25.43 -2.49 32.94
N CYS A 26 26.48 -2.48 32.11
CA CYS A 26 27.84 -2.84 32.54
C CYS A 26 28.34 -1.85 33.60
N ASP A 27 28.12 -0.55 33.42
CA ASP A 27 28.51 0.48 34.39
C ASP A 27 27.80 0.30 35.74
N VAL A 28 26.52 -0.09 35.73
CA VAL A 28 25.77 -0.40 36.97
C VAL A 28 26.28 -1.69 37.62
N LEU A 29 26.69 -2.68 36.82
CA LEU A 29 27.26 -3.92 37.34
C LEU A 29 28.64 -3.67 37.97
N GLU A 30 29.45 -2.79 37.37
CA GLU A 30 30.71 -2.30 37.92
C GLU A 30 30.45 -1.50 39.20
N GLY A 31 29.50 -0.55 39.20
CA GLY A 31 29.17 0.30 40.34
C GLY A 31 28.49 -0.39 41.55
N LYS A 32 28.08 -1.66 41.45
CA LYS A 32 27.67 -2.48 42.62
C LYS A 32 28.84 -2.79 43.58
N GLU A 33 30.04 -2.31 43.26
CA GLU A 33 31.27 -2.11 44.05
C GLU A 33 31.16 -2.01 45.59
N ARG A 34 30.09 -1.44 46.15
CA ARG A 34 30.08 -1.02 47.57
C ARG A 34 29.56 -2.04 48.58
N GLU A 35 29.13 -3.23 48.15
CA GLU A 35 28.46 -4.21 49.02
C GLU A 35 29.14 -5.60 49.07
N LEU A 36 30.23 -5.84 48.33
CA LEU A 36 30.83 -7.17 48.18
C LEU A 36 32.31 -7.24 48.64
N ASP A 37 32.74 -8.45 49.01
CA ASP A 37 34.12 -8.77 49.36
C ASP A 37 35.05 -8.83 48.13
N GLY A 38 36.34 -8.56 48.32
CA GLY A 38 37.31 -8.30 47.22
C GLY A 38 37.54 -9.42 46.20
N ASN A 39 36.99 -10.62 46.42
CA ASN A 39 36.99 -11.71 45.43
C ASN A 39 35.73 -11.70 44.54
N GLY A 40 34.58 -11.27 45.07
CA GLY A 40 33.36 -11.01 44.30
C GLY A 40 33.52 -9.81 43.36
N GLU A 41 34.27 -8.80 43.79
CA GLU A 41 34.60 -7.58 43.05
C GLU A 41 35.33 -7.86 41.73
N LYS A 42 36.44 -8.62 41.78
CA LYS A 42 37.21 -9.00 40.58
C LYS A 42 36.39 -9.82 39.58
N LYS A 43 35.45 -10.63 40.08
CA LYS A 43 34.58 -11.46 39.25
C LYS A 43 33.55 -10.61 38.50
N GLN A 44 32.91 -9.65 39.16
CA GLN A 44 31.90 -8.78 38.52
C GLN A 44 32.50 -7.86 37.46
N ILE A 45 33.67 -7.26 37.73
CA ILE A 45 34.40 -6.43 36.75
C ILE A 45 34.80 -7.26 35.52
N ALA A 46 35.29 -8.48 35.74
CA ALA A 46 35.62 -9.37 34.64
C ALA A 46 34.39 -9.70 33.78
N VAL A 47 33.23 -9.93 34.40
CA VAL A 47 31.98 -10.23 33.68
C VAL A 47 31.45 -9.02 32.91
N ALA A 48 31.47 -7.82 33.52
CA ALA A 48 31.08 -6.58 32.84
C ALA A 48 31.96 -6.32 31.60
N LYS A 49 33.28 -6.50 31.73
CA LYS A 49 34.22 -6.39 30.62
C LYS A 49 33.94 -7.38 29.50
N VAL A 50 33.62 -8.63 29.84
CA VAL A 50 33.23 -9.67 28.86
C VAL A 50 31.94 -9.29 28.15
N ALA A 51 30.92 -8.79 28.87
CA ALA A 51 29.66 -8.36 28.28
C ALA A 51 29.86 -7.18 27.31
N ARG A 52 30.66 -6.17 27.70
CA ARG A 52 30.97 -4.98 26.88
C ARG A 52 31.67 -5.33 25.56
N GLN A 53 32.51 -6.36 25.55
CA GLN A 53 33.25 -6.81 24.37
C GLN A 53 32.47 -7.73 23.42
N LYS A 54 31.29 -8.23 23.82
CA LYS A 54 30.49 -9.09 22.94
C LYS A 54 29.86 -8.29 21.81
N LYS A 55 30.09 -8.76 20.57
CA LYS A 55 29.38 -8.30 19.37
C LYS A 55 27.89 -8.70 19.38
N ASP A 56 27.60 -9.92 19.84
CA ASP A 56 26.23 -10.39 20.01
C ASP A 56 25.60 -9.77 21.27
N LEU A 57 24.73 -8.79 21.05
CA LEU A 57 24.01 -8.08 22.12
C LEU A 57 23.08 -9.01 22.88
N TRP A 58 22.45 -9.99 22.24
CA TRP A 58 21.55 -10.94 22.89
C TRP A 58 22.27 -11.74 23.97
N ALA A 59 23.49 -12.21 23.68
CA ALA A 59 24.34 -12.89 24.66
C ALA A 59 24.85 -11.94 25.76
N ALA A 60 25.13 -10.67 25.44
CA ALA A 60 25.53 -9.69 26.43
C ALA A 60 24.40 -9.41 27.44
N PHE A 61 23.18 -9.19 26.97
CA PHE A 61 22.01 -8.99 27.83
C PHE A 61 21.67 -10.23 28.66
N THR A 62 21.84 -11.45 28.13
CA THR A 62 21.68 -12.69 28.92
C THR A 62 22.62 -12.72 30.13
N ILE A 63 23.89 -12.34 29.94
CA ILE A 63 24.87 -12.27 31.02
C ILE A 63 24.44 -11.21 32.04
N LEU A 64 24.14 -10.00 31.58
CA LEU A 64 23.80 -8.88 32.44
C LEU A 64 22.52 -9.11 33.24
N GLN A 65 21.48 -9.68 32.65
CA GLN A 65 20.22 -10.00 33.33
C GLN A 65 20.44 -11.00 34.48
N ARG A 66 21.32 -11.99 34.28
CA ARG A 66 21.67 -12.98 35.31
C ARG A 66 22.45 -12.37 36.47
N GLU A 67 23.47 -11.57 36.19
CA GLU A 67 24.35 -11.04 37.23
C GLU A 67 23.77 -9.83 37.98
N LEU A 68 23.06 -8.92 37.30
CA LEU A 68 22.44 -7.74 37.94
C LEU A 68 21.22 -8.10 38.79
N GLY A 69 20.56 -9.22 38.46
CA GLY A 69 19.27 -9.60 39.03
C GLY A 69 18.11 -8.81 38.42
N ALA A 70 16.91 -9.42 38.46
CA ALA A 70 15.74 -8.92 37.73
C ALA A 70 15.22 -7.54 38.18
N ALA A 71 15.52 -7.11 39.41
CA ALA A 71 15.11 -5.80 39.92
C ALA A 71 16.00 -4.68 39.35
N THR A 72 17.32 -4.75 39.59
CA THR A 72 18.28 -3.75 39.11
C THR A 72 18.30 -3.67 37.58
N TYR A 73 18.29 -4.81 36.89
CA TYR A 73 18.25 -4.84 35.43
C TYR A 73 17.05 -4.05 34.87
N CYS A 74 15.88 -4.24 35.47
CA CYS A 74 14.66 -3.57 35.01
C CYS A 74 14.60 -2.08 35.37
N SER A 75 15.07 -1.69 36.55
CA SER A 75 15.11 -0.29 36.93
C SER A 75 16.06 0.50 36.04
N THR A 76 17.26 -0.04 35.76
CA THR A 76 18.24 0.62 34.89
C THR A 76 17.71 0.83 33.47
N ILE A 77 17.03 -0.18 32.89
CA ILE A 77 16.41 -0.06 31.56
C ILE A 77 15.30 0.99 31.58
N ARG A 78 14.41 0.96 32.58
CA ARG A 78 13.33 1.95 32.69
C ARG A 78 13.89 3.37 32.81
N GLU A 79 14.88 3.58 33.68
CA GLU A 79 15.55 4.87 33.85
C GLU A 79 16.17 5.37 32.55
N ALA A 80 16.72 4.48 31.72
CA ALA A 80 17.26 4.84 30.42
C ALA A 80 16.18 5.31 29.43
N LEU A 81 14.94 4.83 29.59
CA LEU A 81 13.82 5.11 28.69
C LEU A 81 12.84 6.16 29.21
N VAL A 82 12.93 6.58 30.49
CA VAL A 82 12.03 7.60 31.09
C VAL A 82 11.96 8.88 30.24
N ARG A 83 13.08 9.27 29.62
CA ARG A 83 13.14 10.45 28.75
C ARG A 83 12.18 10.36 27.56
N ALA A 84 11.92 9.17 27.04
CA ALA A 84 11.07 8.92 25.88
C ALA A 84 9.62 9.39 26.07
N VAL A 85 9.16 9.47 27.31
CA VAL A 85 7.79 9.88 27.65
C VAL A 85 7.61 11.40 27.45
N LYS A 86 8.64 12.18 27.77
CA LYS A 86 8.57 13.65 27.85
C LYS A 86 9.36 14.38 26.76
N CYS A 87 10.26 13.71 26.07
CA CYS A 87 11.05 14.34 25.01
C CYS A 87 10.15 14.86 23.88
N PRO A 88 10.56 15.91 23.16
CA PRO A 88 9.95 16.27 21.89
C PRO A 88 9.94 15.07 20.93
N ILE A 89 8.88 14.95 20.13
CA ILE A 89 8.79 13.90 19.11
C ILE A 89 9.81 14.22 18.02
N PRO A 90 10.76 13.32 17.73
CA PRO A 90 11.70 13.49 16.63
C PRO A 90 11.01 13.69 15.28
N GLU A 91 11.60 14.51 14.40
CA GLU A 91 10.97 14.84 13.11
C GLU A 91 10.95 13.63 12.16
N ASN A 92 12.01 12.81 12.17
CA ASN A 92 12.06 11.54 11.43
C ASN A 92 10.85 10.61 11.71
N TYR A 93 10.35 10.53 12.95
CA TYR A 93 9.14 9.78 13.28
C TYR A 93 7.87 10.40 12.71
N LYS A 94 7.80 11.74 12.61
CA LYS A 94 6.65 12.43 12.00
C LYS A 94 6.67 12.25 10.48
N LEU A 95 7.83 12.40 9.85
CA LEU A 95 8.03 12.14 8.42
C LEU A 95 7.68 10.70 8.07
N LEU A 96 8.09 9.74 8.91
CA LEU A 96 7.73 8.33 8.74
C LEU A 96 6.21 8.12 8.65
N TRP A 97 5.42 8.79 9.51
CA TRP A 97 3.96 8.69 9.47
C TRP A 97 3.30 9.45 8.32
N LYS A 98 4.00 10.41 7.70
CA LYS A 98 3.52 11.08 6.48
C LYS A 98 3.62 10.17 5.25
N LEU A 99 4.47 9.13 5.27
CA LEU A 99 4.46 8.10 4.25
C LEU A 99 3.15 7.28 4.30
N PRO A 100 2.72 6.69 3.17
CA PRO A 100 1.54 5.81 3.12
C PRO A 100 1.82 4.43 3.76
N LEU A 101 2.06 4.44 5.07
CA LEU A 101 2.32 3.25 5.86
C LEU A 101 1.03 2.55 6.26
N SER A 102 1.02 1.24 6.13
CA SER A 102 0.00 0.36 6.70
C SER A 102 0.27 0.09 8.18
N GLY A 103 1.51 0.16 8.63
CA GLY A 103 1.87 0.00 10.04
C GLY A 103 3.37 0.04 10.32
N ILE A 104 3.71 -0.12 11.60
CA ILE A 104 5.08 -0.09 12.11
C ILE A 104 5.36 -1.35 12.94
N PHE A 105 6.46 -2.03 12.62
CA PHE A 105 7.08 -3.07 13.43
C PHE A 105 8.14 -2.41 14.30
N ASN A 106 7.85 -2.24 15.58
CA ASN A 106 8.71 -1.53 16.52
C ASN A 106 9.52 -2.54 17.34
N LEU A 107 10.85 -2.46 17.27
CA LEU A 107 11.74 -3.20 18.17
C LEU A 107 12.06 -2.44 19.45
N ASN A 108 11.79 -1.13 19.49
CA ASN A 108 12.08 -0.31 20.65
C ASN A 108 10.99 -0.46 21.71
N LEU A 109 11.36 -0.26 22.98
CA LEU A 109 10.41 -0.25 24.10
C LEU A 109 9.71 1.10 24.31
N ASP A 110 10.19 2.14 23.63
CA ASP A 110 9.62 3.48 23.70
C ASP A 110 8.31 3.59 22.89
N ARG A 111 7.53 4.64 23.18
CA ARG A 111 6.26 4.93 22.50
C ARG A 111 6.35 6.12 21.56
N LEU A 112 7.53 6.43 21.01
CA LEU A 112 7.71 7.56 20.08
C LEU A 112 6.89 7.37 18.81
N ALA A 113 6.80 6.15 18.29
CA ALA A 113 5.97 5.81 17.13
C ALA A 113 4.49 6.19 17.37
N THR A 114 3.93 5.79 18.52
CA THR A 114 2.54 6.10 18.89
C THR A 114 2.32 7.59 19.10
N ARG A 115 3.26 8.25 19.81
CA ARG A 115 3.20 9.71 20.04
C ARG A 115 3.25 10.49 18.73
N ALA A 116 4.10 10.07 17.79
CA ALA A 116 4.22 10.67 16.47
C ALA A 116 2.94 10.51 15.64
N HIS A 117 2.31 9.33 15.67
CA HIS A 117 1.02 9.12 15.00
C HIS A 117 -0.03 10.12 15.51
N GLY A 118 -0.18 10.24 16.83
CA GLY A 118 -1.15 11.16 17.43
C GLY A 118 -0.87 12.64 17.13
N ALA A 119 0.40 13.01 16.90
CA ALA A 119 0.79 14.36 16.51
C ALA A 119 0.52 14.65 15.03
N VAL A 120 0.77 13.69 14.14
CA VAL A 120 0.55 13.83 12.69
C VAL A 120 -0.94 13.72 12.32
N PHE A 121 -1.67 12.85 13.01
CA PHE A 121 -3.10 12.60 12.77
C PHE A 121 -3.94 12.80 14.05
N PRO A 122 -4.15 14.05 14.50
CA PRO A 122 -4.96 14.34 15.69
C PRO A 122 -6.36 13.72 15.59
N GLY A 123 -6.79 13.02 16.64
CA GLY A 123 -8.12 12.39 16.71
C GLY A 123 -8.26 11.06 15.96
N ARG A 124 -7.21 10.58 15.27
CA ARG A 124 -7.21 9.22 14.68
C ARG A 124 -6.55 8.22 15.62
N ASN A 125 -7.17 7.06 15.78
CA ASN A 125 -6.62 5.97 16.57
C ASN A 125 -5.71 5.09 15.71
N VAL A 126 -4.63 4.61 16.32
CA VAL A 126 -3.74 3.58 15.77
C VAL A 126 -3.87 2.33 16.64
N THR A 127 -3.98 1.15 16.02
CA THR A 127 -4.05 -0.09 16.79
C THR A 127 -2.66 -0.51 17.23
N GLU A 128 -2.39 -0.44 18.54
CA GLU A 128 -1.10 -0.80 19.14
C GLU A 128 -1.21 -2.09 19.95
N PHE A 129 -0.30 -3.04 19.73
CA PHE A 129 -0.26 -4.32 20.46
C PHE A 129 1.16 -4.89 20.57
N ASN A 130 1.35 -5.85 21.47
CA ASN A 130 2.64 -6.51 21.69
C ASN A 130 2.84 -7.70 20.75
N GLY A 131 4.11 -8.03 20.45
CA GLY A 131 4.47 -9.18 19.62
C GLY A 131 3.86 -10.50 20.11
N LYS A 132 3.83 -10.73 21.43
CA LYS A 132 3.20 -11.93 22.03
C LYS A 132 1.72 -12.10 21.66
N ASP A 133 1.03 -11.00 21.39
CA ASP A 133 -0.41 -10.95 21.08
C ASP A 133 -0.69 -10.86 19.58
N ALA A 134 0.34 -10.76 18.73
CA ALA A 134 0.23 -10.47 17.30
C ALA A 134 -0.72 -11.42 16.53
N GLY A 135 -0.81 -12.67 16.98
CA GLY A 135 -1.75 -13.66 16.43
C GLY A 135 -3.21 -13.23 16.44
N GLN A 136 -3.64 -12.52 17.48
CA GLN A 136 -5.02 -12.04 17.64
C GLN A 136 -5.36 -10.92 16.64
N PHE A 137 -4.33 -10.28 16.09
CA PHE A 137 -4.44 -9.12 15.21
C PHE A 137 -4.14 -9.44 13.74
N ALA A 138 -4.09 -10.72 13.36
CA ALA A 138 -3.81 -11.13 11.98
C ALA A 138 -4.80 -10.53 10.95
N TYR A 139 -6.04 -10.23 11.36
CA TYR A 139 -7.04 -9.59 10.51
C TYR A 139 -6.63 -8.18 10.03
N ILE A 140 -5.77 -7.49 10.78
CA ILE A 140 -5.31 -6.13 10.44
C ILE A 140 -4.48 -6.10 9.17
N LEU A 141 -3.76 -7.18 8.83
CA LEU A 141 -2.94 -7.23 7.62
C LEU A 141 -3.78 -7.07 6.33
N LYS A 142 -5.07 -7.41 6.39
CA LYS A 142 -6.05 -7.23 5.30
C LYS A 142 -6.72 -5.86 5.30
N GLY A 143 -6.66 -5.13 6.41
CA GLY A 143 -7.31 -3.84 6.59
C GLY A 143 -6.46 -2.65 6.13
N ALA A 144 -7.10 -1.48 6.04
CA ALA A 144 -6.44 -0.21 5.76
C ALA A 144 -6.09 0.60 7.04
N ALA A 145 -6.48 0.09 8.22
CA ALA A 145 -6.23 0.78 9.48
C ALA A 145 -4.73 0.72 9.85
N PRO A 146 -4.12 1.85 10.26
CA PRO A 146 -2.74 1.86 10.69
C PRO A 146 -2.57 1.08 12.00
N PHE A 147 -1.44 0.39 12.13
CA PHE A 147 -1.12 -0.37 13.34
C PHE A 147 0.33 -0.21 13.77
N ILE A 148 0.60 -0.49 15.03
CA ILE A 148 1.95 -0.59 15.61
C ILE A 148 2.03 -1.93 16.35
N VAL A 149 3.02 -2.74 16.02
CA VAL A 149 3.34 -3.95 16.79
C VAL A 149 4.69 -3.76 17.49
N ASN A 150 4.66 -3.79 18.82
CA ASN A 150 5.86 -3.72 19.64
C ASN A 150 6.41 -5.15 19.82
N LEU A 151 7.29 -5.56 18.91
CA LEU A 151 7.76 -6.95 18.81
C LEU A 151 8.58 -7.36 20.04
N HIS A 152 9.32 -6.43 20.65
CA HIS A 152 10.10 -6.64 21.87
C HIS A 152 9.40 -6.13 23.14
N GLY A 153 8.12 -5.77 23.05
CA GLY A 153 7.31 -5.30 24.16
C GLY A 153 7.34 -3.79 24.38
N THR A 154 6.81 -3.35 25.52
CA THR A 154 6.77 -1.92 25.92
C THR A 154 7.39 -1.71 27.29
N ALA A 155 7.88 -0.49 27.56
CA ALA A 155 8.52 -0.16 28.85
C ALA A 155 7.62 -0.40 30.08
N GLU A 156 6.30 -0.31 29.93
CA GLU A 156 5.31 -0.53 30.99
C GLU A 156 5.11 -2.02 31.29
N ASP A 157 5.00 -2.87 30.26
CA ASP A 157 4.76 -4.31 30.39
C ASP A 157 6.09 -5.11 30.41
N LYS A 158 6.66 -5.26 31.59
CA LYS A 158 7.89 -6.06 31.80
C LYS A 158 7.77 -7.50 31.28
N ALA A 159 6.58 -8.10 31.31
CA ALA A 159 6.41 -9.49 30.86
C ALA A 159 6.46 -9.62 29.34
N SER A 160 6.40 -8.50 28.60
CA SER A 160 6.51 -8.46 27.14
C SER A 160 7.94 -8.29 26.62
N TRP A 161 8.92 -8.04 27.51
CA TRP A 161 10.28 -7.69 27.13
C TRP A 161 11.05 -8.83 26.47
N VAL A 162 11.81 -8.48 25.42
CA VAL A 162 12.67 -9.42 24.68
C VAL A 162 14.06 -8.80 24.51
N PHE A 163 15.00 -9.21 25.35
CA PHE A 163 16.39 -8.72 25.36
C PHE A 163 17.43 -9.84 25.23
N THR A 164 17.05 -11.06 25.61
CA THR A 164 17.96 -12.19 25.71
C THR A 164 17.70 -13.23 24.64
N ASN A 165 18.70 -14.05 24.36
CA ASN A 165 18.56 -15.18 23.43
C ASN A 165 17.42 -16.14 23.82
N ASP A 166 17.19 -16.34 25.12
CA ASP A 166 16.15 -17.25 25.60
C ASP A 166 14.75 -16.65 25.44
N GLU A 167 14.60 -15.35 25.69
CA GLU A 167 13.35 -14.62 25.43
C GLU A 167 13.02 -14.59 23.93
N LEU A 168 14.01 -14.34 23.06
CA LEU A 168 13.82 -14.33 21.61
C LEU A 168 13.42 -15.73 21.10
N LYS A 169 14.09 -16.79 21.56
CA LYS A 169 13.71 -18.18 21.23
C LYS A 169 12.30 -18.50 21.72
N LYS A 170 11.90 -18.01 22.90
CA LYS A 170 10.55 -18.18 23.42
C LYS A 170 9.52 -17.46 22.56
N LEU A 171 9.83 -16.25 22.09
CA LEU A 171 8.99 -15.51 21.15
C LEU A 171 8.85 -16.26 19.81
N PHE A 172 9.93 -16.79 19.26
CA PHE A 172 9.89 -17.56 18.00
C PHE A 172 9.13 -18.88 18.12
N ARG A 173 9.09 -19.50 19.30
CA ARG A 173 8.24 -20.67 19.56
C ARG A 173 6.75 -20.35 19.58
N ASN A 174 6.37 -19.07 19.74
CA ASN A 174 4.98 -18.67 19.60
C ASN A 174 4.61 -18.68 18.12
N GLN A 175 3.92 -19.74 17.70
CA GLN A 175 3.53 -19.95 16.31
C GLN A 175 2.67 -18.79 15.77
N SER A 176 1.86 -18.16 16.61
CA SER A 176 0.99 -17.07 16.21
C SER A 176 1.76 -15.78 15.90
N TYR A 177 2.79 -15.47 16.70
CA TYR A 177 3.75 -14.40 16.39
C TYR A 177 4.48 -14.69 15.08
N TRP A 178 5.03 -15.90 14.96
CA TRP A 178 5.84 -16.29 13.81
C TRP A 178 5.06 -16.18 12.50
N LYS A 179 3.84 -16.73 12.46
CA LYS A 179 2.94 -16.63 11.31
C LYS A 179 2.55 -15.20 10.98
N PHE A 180 2.34 -14.35 11.99
CA PHE A 180 2.00 -12.94 11.77
C PHE A 180 3.13 -12.20 11.06
N VAL A 181 4.37 -12.35 11.54
CA VAL A 181 5.54 -11.70 10.93
C VAL A 181 5.77 -12.21 9.51
N GLN A 182 5.74 -13.52 9.29
CA GLN A 182 5.87 -14.12 7.95
C GLN A 182 4.78 -13.65 6.99
N ALA A 183 3.51 -13.64 7.43
CA ALA A 183 2.41 -13.14 6.61
C ALA A 183 2.59 -11.66 6.24
N CYS A 184 3.13 -10.85 7.15
CA CYS A 184 3.41 -9.44 6.86
C CYS A 184 4.52 -9.30 5.81
N LEU A 185 5.61 -10.07 5.92
CA LEU A 185 6.70 -10.08 4.93
C LEU A 185 6.18 -10.48 3.54
N ILE A 186 5.29 -11.47 3.46
CA ILE A 186 4.73 -11.92 2.17
C ILE A 186 3.78 -10.89 1.55
N VAL A 187 2.92 -10.26 2.37
CA VAL A 187 1.81 -9.43 1.88
C VAL A 187 2.17 -7.94 1.77
N LYS A 188 3.20 -7.48 2.48
CA LYS A 188 3.58 -6.07 2.56
C LYS A 188 5.05 -5.88 2.22
N THR A 189 5.35 -4.87 1.42
CA THR A 189 6.71 -4.35 1.28
C THR A 189 7.18 -3.77 2.61
N ILE A 190 8.29 -4.31 3.12
CA ILE A 190 8.94 -3.85 4.35
C ILE A 190 10.00 -2.80 4.04
N LEU A 191 10.04 -1.75 4.85
CA LEU A 191 11.08 -0.73 4.86
C LEU A 191 11.81 -0.75 6.21
N PHE A 192 13.06 -1.23 6.24
CA PHE A 192 13.90 -1.26 7.44
C PHE A 192 14.56 0.10 7.67
N ILE A 193 14.41 0.67 8.86
CA ILE A 193 14.93 1.99 9.21
C ILE A 193 15.51 2.00 10.63
N GLY A 194 16.73 2.52 10.79
CA GLY A 194 17.37 2.65 12.10
C GLY A 194 17.62 1.30 12.80
N ILE A 195 17.69 0.23 12.00
CA ILE A 195 17.89 -1.16 12.42
C ILE A 195 18.94 -1.80 11.51
N SER A 196 19.72 -2.71 12.07
CA SER A 196 20.52 -3.68 11.32
C SER A 196 19.62 -4.82 10.86
N ALA A 197 19.25 -4.86 9.58
CA ALA A 197 18.32 -5.87 9.05
C ALA A 197 18.91 -7.29 9.09
N ASP A 198 20.23 -7.41 9.15
CA ASP A 198 21.00 -8.65 9.37
C ASP A 198 21.00 -9.14 10.84
N ASP A 199 20.31 -8.44 11.76
CA ASP A 199 20.14 -8.89 13.15
C ASP A 199 19.34 -10.20 13.25
N LEU A 200 19.61 -10.98 14.31
CA LEU A 200 18.95 -12.26 14.56
C LEU A 200 17.42 -12.18 14.58
N ALA A 201 16.83 -11.12 15.16
CA ALA A 201 15.39 -10.95 15.24
C ALA A 201 14.71 -10.79 13.87
N VAL A 202 15.44 -10.26 12.88
CA VAL A 202 14.94 -10.04 11.52
C VAL A 202 15.34 -11.21 10.62
N ARG A 203 16.64 -11.51 10.52
CA ARG A 203 17.21 -12.48 9.57
C ARG A 203 16.56 -13.86 9.65
N SER A 204 16.20 -14.31 10.86
CA SER A 204 15.62 -15.64 11.05
C SER A 204 14.28 -15.83 10.34
N HIS A 205 13.51 -14.77 10.14
CA HIS A 205 12.25 -14.84 9.40
C HIS A 205 12.50 -14.99 7.89
N PHE A 206 13.49 -14.28 7.34
CA PHE A 206 13.88 -14.36 5.93
C PHE A 206 14.49 -15.72 5.58
N GLU A 207 15.41 -16.21 6.41
CA GLU A 207 16.03 -17.52 6.23
C GLU A 207 14.97 -18.64 6.21
N ALA A 208 13.96 -18.54 7.09
CA ALA A 208 12.87 -19.50 7.12
C ALA A 208 12.02 -19.46 5.85
N LEU A 209 11.61 -18.27 5.39
CA LEU A 209 10.82 -18.13 4.15
C LEU A 209 11.59 -18.66 2.93
N LYS A 210 12.90 -18.42 2.85
CA LYS A 210 13.75 -18.94 1.76
C LYS A 210 13.91 -20.46 1.82
N ASN A 211 14.07 -21.02 3.01
CA ASN A 211 14.13 -22.47 3.20
C ASN A 211 12.82 -23.15 2.76
N GLU A 212 11.69 -22.46 2.96
CA GLU A 212 10.37 -22.88 2.49
C GLU A 212 10.12 -22.57 1.00
N LYS A 213 11.08 -21.93 0.31
CA LYS A 213 10.99 -21.49 -1.10
C LYS A 213 9.77 -20.59 -1.38
N ILE A 214 9.38 -19.80 -0.40
CA ILE A 214 8.31 -18.81 -0.55
C ILE A 214 8.91 -17.54 -1.15
N ASP A 215 8.30 -17.05 -2.24
CA ASP A 215 8.58 -15.73 -2.76
C ASP A 215 7.81 -14.70 -1.92
N PHE A 216 8.53 -13.73 -1.35
CA PHE A 216 7.99 -12.64 -0.53
C PHE A 216 8.27 -11.26 -1.14
N GLY A 217 8.67 -11.22 -2.41
CA GLY A 217 8.93 -9.98 -3.14
C GLY A 217 10.13 -9.21 -2.62
N GLU A 218 10.21 -7.94 -3.01
CA GLU A 218 11.32 -7.06 -2.64
C GLU A 218 11.00 -6.25 -1.39
N HIS A 219 12.00 -6.14 -0.53
CA HIS A 219 11.98 -5.27 0.65
C HIS A 219 13.14 -4.30 0.60
N TYR A 220 13.08 -3.23 1.39
CA TYR A 220 14.02 -2.12 1.31
C TYR A 220 14.67 -1.87 2.66
N TRP A 221 15.96 -1.58 2.65
CA TRP A 221 16.72 -1.25 3.86
C TRP A 221 17.44 0.07 3.69
N LEU A 222 17.02 1.07 4.47
CA LEU A 222 17.66 2.37 4.53
C LEU A 222 18.81 2.32 5.56
N THR A 223 20.05 2.37 5.10
CA THR A 223 21.24 2.24 5.96
C THR A 223 22.43 3.06 5.46
N ASP A 224 23.28 3.49 6.37
CA ASP A 224 24.58 4.11 6.13
C ASP A 224 25.74 3.09 6.12
N ARG A 225 25.43 1.81 6.31
CA ARG A 225 26.41 0.73 6.23
C ARG A 225 26.85 0.51 4.79
N THR A 226 28.16 0.36 4.61
CA THR A 226 28.83 0.15 3.31
C THR A 226 29.71 -1.11 3.32
N ASP A 227 29.54 -1.97 4.32
CA ASP A 227 30.34 -3.19 4.46
C ASP A 227 29.85 -4.33 3.54
N LYS A 228 30.79 -5.12 3.04
CA LYS A 228 30.49 -6.23 2.10
C LYS A 228 29.60 -7.33 2.71
N GLU A 229 29.57 -7.47 4.04
CA GLU A 229 28.72 -8.46 4.70
C GLU A 229 27.23 -8.06 4.59
N THR A 230 26.95 -6.77 4.74
CA THR A 230 25.62 -6.16 4.54
C THR A 230 25.11 -6.41 3.13
N ASP A 231 25.91 -6.09 2.10
CA ASP A 231 25.52 -6.29 0.70
C ASP A 231 25.21 -7.76 0.40
N LYS A 232 26.09 -8.66 0.86
CA LYS A 232 25.93 -10.10 0.67
C LYS A 232 24.68 -10.65 1.35
N TRP A 233 24.40 -10.19 2.57
CA TRP A 233 23.19 -10.60 3.27
C TRP A 233 21.94 -10.05 2.59
N ALA A 234 21.94 -8.78 2.18
CA ALA A 234 20.81 -8.12 1.57
C ALA A 234 20.45 -8.73 0.20
N GLU A 235 21.45 -8.93 -0.67
CA GLU A 235 21.28 -9.65 -1.95
C GLU A 235 20.75 -11.06 -1.70
N GLY A 236 21.32 -11.76 -0.73
CA GLY A 236 20.82 -13.06 -0.30
C GLY A 236 19.35 -12.97 0.15
N ALA A 237 18.98 -12.02 0.99
CA ALA A 237 17.65 -11.93 1.56
C ALA A 237 16.58 -11.36 0.61
N GLY A 238 16.94 -10.90 -0.59
CA GLY A 238 16.00 -10.19 -1.47
C GLY A 238 15.67 -8.78 -0.96
N VAL A 239 16.58 -8.18 -0.20
CA VAL A 239 16.44 -6.84 0.38
C VAL A 239 17.30 -5.87 -0.43
N ARG A 240 16.69 -4.82 -0.96
CA ARG A 240 17.38 -3.73 -1.67
C ARG A 240 17.89 -2.70 -0.67
N ILE A 241 19.18 -2.41 -0.73
CA ILE A 241 19.79 -1.37 0.10
C ILE A 241 19.54 -0.01 -0.54
N ILE A 242 19.08 0.93 0.29
CA ILE A 242 19.04 2.35 -0.01
C ILE A 242 20.10 2.98 0.89
N ALA A 243 21.25 3.31 0.29
CA ALA A 243 22.38 3.87 1.02
C ALA A 243 22.17 5.38 1.26
N TYR A 244 22.53 5.86 2.44
CA TYR A 244 22.66 7.30 2.74
C TYR A 244 23.95 7.56 3.52
N HIS A 245 24.44 8.80 3.57
CA HIS A 245 25.63 9.15 4.33
C HIS A 245 25.23 9.73 5.70
N SER A 246 25.89 9.28 6.76
CA SER A 246 25.74 9.85 8.10
C SER A 246 26.90 10.81 8.38
N GLY A 247 26.72 12.09 8.06
CA GLY A 247 27.64 13.13 8.52
C GLY A 247 27.52 13.32 10.04
N GLU A 248 28.64 13.24 10.78
CA GLU A 248 28.79 13.51 12.22
C GLU A 248 27.53 13.23 13.09
N ASP A 249 27.05 11.98 13.05
CA ASP A 249 25.96 11.46 13.93
C ASP A 249 24.60 12.18 13.84
N ARG A 250 24.38 13.03 12.83
CA ARG A 250 23.07 13.60 12.54
C ARG A 250 22.55 12.94 11.27
N HIS A 251 21.58 12.03 11.41
CA HIS A 251 20.85 11.40 10.31
C HIS A 251 19.99 12.41 9.51
N GLN A 252 20.52 13.59 9.20
CA GLN A 252 19.86 14.68 8.50
C GLN A 252 19.47 14.26 7.07
N GLU A 253 20.31 13.43 6.43
CA GLU A 253 20.02 12.83 5.12
C GLU A 253 18.82 11.87 5.13
N MET A 254 18.40 11.37 6.31
CA MET A 254 17.15 10.59 6.42
C MET A 254 15.91 11.48 6.25
N GLU A 255 15.96 12.72 6.73
CA GLU A 255 14.88 13.68 6.54
C GLU A 255 14.81 14.10 5.07
N GLU A 256 15.97 14.36 4.44
CA GLU A 256 16.09 14.64 3.00
C GLU A 256 15.54 13.49 2.15
N PHE A 257 15.86 12.23 2.50
CA PHE A 257 15.31 11.05 1.82
C PHE A 257 13.77 11.02 1.85
N PHE A 258 13.16 11.31 3.01
CA PHE A 258 11.71 11.39 3.09
C PHE A 258 11.16 12.54 2.24
N GLU A 259 11.81 13.71 2.26
CA GLU A 259 11.43 14.83 1.42
C GLU A 259 11.52 14.51 -0.08
N GLU A 260 12.57 13.81 -0.52
CA GLU A 260 12.71 13.33 -1.89
C GLU A 260 11.57 12.40 -2.27
N ILE A 261 11.19 11.45 -1.40
CA ILE A 261 10.03 10.58 -1.64
C ILE A 261 8.74 11.41 -1.75
N PHE A 262 8.54 12.41 -0.90
CA PHE A 262 7.33 13.24 -0.96
C PHE A 262 7.27 14.13 -2.20
N ARG A 263 8.43 14.55 -2.73
CA ARG A 263 8.53 15.35 -3.96
C ARG A 263 8.53 14.49 -5.22
N TYR A 264 8.90 13.21 -5.10
CA TYR A 264 8.95 12.28 -6.21
C TYR A 264 7.55 12.07 -6.78
N THR A 265 7.32 12.69 -7.93
CA THR A 265 6.19 12.36 -8.79
C THR A 265 6.72 11.29 -9.74
N PRO A 266 6.18 10.06 -9.72
CA PRO A 266 6.57 9.04 -10.69
C PRO A 266 6.48 9.63 -12.10
N GLU A 267 7.53 9.45 -12.92
CA GLU A 267 7.44 9.68 -14.37
C GLU A 267 6.54 8.59 -14.97
N GLU A 268 5.25 8.65 -14.68
CA GLU A 268 4.26 7.81 -15.33
C GLU A 268 3.96 8.41 -16.70
N GLN A 269 4.19 7.63 -17.76
CA GLN A 269 3.86 8.02 -19.13
C GLN A 269 2.45 8.60 -19.18
N GLN A 270 2.36 9.88 -19.55
CA GLN A 270 1.10 10.57 -19.74
C GLN A 270 0.30 9.80 -20.79
N THR A 271 -0.83 9.21 -20.39
CA THR A 271 -1.70 8.53 -21.34
C THR A 271 -2.51 9.56 -22.11
N CYS A 272 -2.58 9.35 -23.43
CA CYS A 272 -3.24 10.25 -24.37
C CYS A 272 -4.74 10.33 -24.07
N PRO A 273 -5.39 11.48 -24.30
CA PRO A 273 -6.83 11.58 -24.20
C PRO A 273 -7.54 10.58 -25.10
N VAL A 274 -8.68 10.06 -24.63
CA VAL A 274 -9.45 9.03 -25.33
C VAL A 274 -10.72 9.59 -25.95
N THR A 275 -11.06 9.14 -27.16
CA THR A 275 -12.24 9.58 -27.91
C THR A 275 -13.01 8.40 -28.48
N MET A 276 -14.28 8.62 -28.82
CA MET A 276 -15.09 7.60 -29.49
C MET A 276 -14.55 7.32 -30.90
N SER A 277 -14.47 6.04 -31.26
CA SER A 277 -13.82 5.59 -32.51
C SER A 277 -14.68 5.68 -33.77
N ALA A 278 -16.01 5.71 -33.68
CA ALA A 278 -16.84 5.28 -34.83
C ALA A 278 -18.12 6.08 -35.16
N ARG A 279 -18.51 7.13 -34.43
CA ARG A 279 -19.90 7.63 -34.52
C ARG A 279 -20.12 9.13 -34.62
N ILE A 280 -19.16 9.88 -35.14
CA ILE A 280 -19.34 11.32 -35.26
C ILE A 280 -19.18 11.76 -36.70
N GLU A 281 -20.32 11.99 -37.35
CA GLU A 281 -20.39 12.77 -38.58
C GLU A 281 -19.60 14.07 -38.38
N ARG A 282 -18.84 14.50 -39.39
CA ARG A 282 -18.09 15.76 -39.32
C ARG A 282 -19.02 16.86 -38.83
N PRO A 283 -18.71 17.50 -37.70
CA PRO A 283 -19.64 18.42 -37.08
C PRO A 283 -19.73 19.69 -37.94
N PRO A 284 -20.88 20.39 -37.91
CA PRO A 284 -20.92 21.78 -38.33
C PRO A 284 -19.90 22.62 -37.51
N ALA A 285 -19.56 23.82 -37.99
CA ALA A 285 -18.61 24.70 -37.32
C ALA A 285 -18.88 24.81 -35.81
N LEU A 286 -17.82 24.73 -34.99
CA LEU A 286 -17.92 24.76 -33.53
C LEU A 286 -18.57 26.09 -33.09
N PRO A 287 -19.76 26.07 -32.47
CA PRO A 287 -20.42 27.29 -32.01
C PRO A 287 -19.61 28.01 -30.93
N ASP A 288 -19.96 29.26 -30.67
CA ASP A 288 -19.36 30.00 -29.55
C ASP A 288 -19.70 29.33 -28.21
N PRO A 289 -18.79 29.33 -27.20
CA PRO A 289 -19.05 28.76 -25.88
C PRO A 289 -20.34 29.23 -25.22
N ASP A 290 -20.79 30.47 -25.45
CA ASP A 290 -22.03 30.98 -24.84
C ASP A 290 -23.29 30.55 -25.61
N GLU A 291 -23.16 30.23 -26.90
CA GLU A 291 -24.27 29.74 -27.74
C GLU A 291 -24.55 28.26 -27.46
N ILE A 292 -23.51 27.43 -27.46
CA ILE A 292 -23.64 25.97 -27.28
C ILE A 292 -24.26 25.58 -25.94
N ILE A 293 -24.15 26.42 -24.91
CA ILE A 293 -24.75 26.18 -23.58
C ILE A 293 -26.28 26.16 -23.62
N ASN A 294 -26.93 26.58 -24.72
CA ASN A 294 -28.39 26.55 -24.84
C ASN A 294 -28.91 25.33 -25.64
N GLU A 295 -28.03 24.54 -26.27
CA GLU A 295 -28.38 23.35 -27.07
C GLU A 295 -28.73 22.16 -26.19
N PRO A 296 -29.64 21.24 -26.53
CA PRO A 296 -29.91 20.03 -25.72
C PRO A 296 -28.62 19.26 -25.32
N GLU A 297 -28.62 18.61 -24.15
CA GLU A 297 -27.41 17.97 -23.58
C GLU A 297 -26.75 17.00 -24.56
N GLU A 298 -27.57 16.22 -25.27
CA GLU A 298 -27.10 15.28 -26.28
C GLU A 298 -26.48 15.97 -27.50
N SER A 299 -27.04 17.11 -27.94
CA SER A 299 -26.44 17.93 -29.00
C SER A 299 -25.08 18.47 -28.58
N ILE A 300 -24.96 18.95 -27.34
CA ILE A 300 -23.68 19.42 -26.77
C ILE A 300 -22.65 18.29 -26.80
N ARG A 301 -23.00 17.09 -26.31
CA ARG A 301 -22.09 15.93 -26.32
C ARG A 301 -21.62 15.61 -27.72
N ARG A 302 -22.54 15.53 -28.69
CA ARG A 302 -22.20 15.20 -30.08
C ARG A 302 -21.22 16.22 -30.67
N ILE A 303 -21.52 17.52 -30.56
CA ILE A 303 -20.67 18.59 -31.10
C ILE A 303 -19.28 18.57 -30.44
N LEU A 304 -19.22 18.52 -29.11
CA LEU A 304 -17.95 18.59 -28.38
C LEU A 304 -17.06 17.36 -28.63
N ASN A 305 -17.63 16.15 -28.69
CA ASN A 305 -16.85 14.95 -29.02
C ASN A 305 -16.34 14.96 -30.46
N ALA A 306 -17.13 15.50 -31.38
CA ALA A 306 -16.74 15.62 -32.78
C ALA A 306 -15.47 16.45 -32.93
N HIS A 307 -15.45 17.62 -32.28
CA HIS A 307 -14.30 18.52 -32.29
C HIS A 307 -13.12 17.96 -31.49
N ALA A 308 -13.38 17.29 -30.37
CA ALA A 308 -12.34 16.59 -29.61
C ALA A 308 -11.61 15.54 -30.47
N ALA A 309 -12.36 14.73 -31.22
CA ALA A 309 -11.80 13.72 -32.11
C ALA A 309 -10.94 14.33 -33.23
N ASP A 310 -11.40 15.42 -33.85
CA ASP A 310 -10.66 16.15 -34.89
C ASP A 310 -9.34 16.74 -34.36
N ILE A 311 -9.36 17.32 -33.15
CA ILE A 311 -8.14 17.84 -32.51
C ILE A 311 -7.13 16.69 -32.28
N LEU A 312 -7.63 15.54 -31.82
CA LEU A 312 -6.81 14.41 -31.35
C LEU A 312 -6.37 13.43 -32.44
N GLU A 313 -6.86 13.55 -33.68
CA GLU A 313 -6.55 12.67 -34.83
C GLU A 313 -5.03 12.53 -35.08
N LYS A 314 -4.26 13.60 -34.86
CA LYS A 314 -2.81 13.63 -35.13
C LYS A 314 -1.93 12.97 -34.05
N HIS A 315 -2.49 12.62 -32.89
CA HIS A 315 -1.77 12.02 -31.76
C HIS A 315 -0.40 12.67 -31.45
N SER A 316 -0.35 14.01 -31.36
CA SER A 316 0.88 14.79 -31.08
C SER A 316 0.77 15.64 -29.81
N GLU A 317 1.90 16.06 -29.23
CA GLU A 317 1.90 16.98 -28.06
C GLU A 317 1.14 18.28 -28.34
N GLU A 318 1.30 18.85 -29.55
CA GLU A 318 0.57 20.04 -29.99
C GLU A 318 -0.95 19.78 -30.07
N ALA A 319 -1.37 18.57 -30.45
CA ALA A 319 -2.79 18.19 -30.40
C ALA A 319 -3.32 18.13 -28.96
N TYR A 320 -2.52 17.63 -28.01
CA TYR A 320 -2.91 17.57 -26.60
C TYR A 320 -3.01 18.94 -25.95
N GLY A 321 -2.06 19.84 -26.23
CA GLY A 321 -2.15 21.24 -25.79
C GLY A 321 -3.41 21.93 -26.32
N ARG A 322 -3.72 21.77 -27.62
CA ARG A 322 -4.96 22.30 -28.22
C ARG A 322 -6.22 21.69 -27.62
N TYR A 323 -6.20 20.41 -27.23
CA TYR A 323 -7.32 19.75 -26.56
C TYR A 323 -7.56 20.32 -25.15
N GLU A 324 -6.51 20.60 -24.38
CA GLU A 324 -6.63 21.26 -23.09
C GLU A 324 -7.17 22.68 -23.20
N GLU A 325 -6.67 23.47 -24.15
CA GLU A 325 -7.19 24.81 -24.45
C GLU A 325 -8.68 24.77 -24.83
N PHE A 326 -9.07 23.81 -25.66
CA PHE A 326 -10.47 23.55 -26.02
C PHE A 326 -11.31 23.21 -24.78
N CYS A 327 -10.84 22.30 -23.94
CA CYS A 327 -11.52 21.92 -22.70
C CYS A 327 -11.72 23.11 -21.75
N ASN A 328 -10.73 23.99 -21.65
CA ASN A 328 -10.79 25.19 -20.82
C ASN A 328 -11.78 26.21 -21.41
N LYS A 329 -11.76 26.42 -22.73
CA LYS A 329 -12.66 27.35 -23.42
C LYS A 329 -14.13 26.92 -23.31
N TYR A 330 -14.42 25.62 -23.40
CA TYR A 330 -15.78 25.06 -23.38
C TYR A 330 -16.17 24.47 -22.02
N ASP A 331 -15.52 24.86 -20.91
CA ASP A 331 -15.71 24.27 -19.59
C ASP A 331 -17.18 24.19 -19.16
N ARG A 332 -17.95 25.27 -19.36
CA ARG A 332 -19.39 25.33 -19.02
C ARG A 332 -20.24 24.40 -19.88
N ALA A 333 -19.94 24.29 -21.17
CA ALA A 333 -20.65 23.38 -22.07
C ALA A 333 -20.37 21.92 -21.70
N ILE A 334 -19.10 21.59 -21.41
CA ILE A 334 -18.69 20.28 -20.93
C ILE A 334 -19.34 19.97 -19.58
N TYR A 335 -19.43 20.95 -18.68
CA TYR A 335 -20.14 20.81 -17.41
C TYR A 335 -21.59 20.37 -17.65
N ARG A 336 -22.28 21.00 -18.61
CA ARG A 336 -23.66 20.67 -18.92
C ARG A 336 -23.80 19.31 -19.61
N ALA A 337 -22.83 18.91 -20.44
CA ALA A 337 -22.78 17.58 -21.06
C ALA A 337 -22.80 16.42 -20.06
N TRP A 338 -22.39 16.66 -18.81
CA TRP A 338 -22.39 15.68 -17.72
C TRP A 338 -23.78 15.36 -17.15
N TYR A 339 -24.78 16.19 -17.43
CA TYR A 339 -26.13 15.99 -16.91
C TYR A 339 -26.81 14.84 -17.66
N VAL A 340 -26.99 13.71 -16.98
CA VAL A 340 -27.71 12.53 -17.48
C VAL A 340 -28.67 12.00 -16.42
N THR A 341 -29.79 11.43 -16.86
CA THR A 341 -30.77 10.73 -16.01
C THR A 341 -31.19 9.43 -16.71
N CYS A 342 -31.95 8.56 -16.04
CA CYS A 342 -32.61 7.41 -16.71
C CYS A 342 -33.96 7.80 -17.34
N ASP A 343 -34.45 9.00 -17.03
CA ASP A 343 -35.75 9.52 -17.47
C ASP A 343 -35.64 10.28 -18.80
N GLU A 344 -36.68 10.16 -19.63
CA GLU A 344 -36.78 10.94 -20.86
C GLU A 344 -36.97 12.44 -20.57
N PRO A 345 -36.36 13.35 -21.36
CA PRO A 345 -35.56 13.10 -22.57
C PRO A 345 -34.03 13.00 -22.31
N SER A 346 -33.57 13.09 -21.06
CA SER A 346 -32.13 13.17 -20.71
C SER A 346 -31.47 11.80 -20.51
N ASN A 347 -32.11 10.73 -20.99
CA ASN A 347 -31.63 9.35 -20.89
C ASN A 347 -30.85 8.85 -22.09
N ILE A 348 -30.45 9.74 -23.00
CA ILE A 348 -29.57 9.41 -24.11
C ILE A 348 -28.18 9.95 -23.77
N LEU A 349 -27.16 9.09 -23.95
CA LEU A 349 -25.75 9.42 -23.83
C LEU A 349 -25.02 8.97 -25.10
N LEU A 350 -24.78 9.88 -26.04
CA LEU A 350 -24.10 9.59 -27.32
C LEU A 350 -24.71 8.39 -28.07
N GLY A 351 -26.04 8.38 -28.15
CA GLY A 351 -26.83 7.31 -28.77
C GLY A 351 -27.14 6.09 -27.89
N TYR A 352 -26.53 5.97 -26.70
CA TYR A 352 -26.86 4.93 -25.74
C TYR A 352 -28.04 5.35 -24.87
N LYS A 353 -29.11 4.55 -24.83
CA LYS A 353 -30.28 4.81 -23.98
C LYS A 353 -30.05 4.22 -22.59
N LEU A 354 -29.87 5.06 -21.59
CA LEU A 354 -29.76 4.69 -20.18
C LEU A 354 -31.10 4.12 -19.68
N ILE A 355 -31.05 2.97 -19.01
CA ILE A 355 -32.23 2.25 -18.52
C ILE A 355 -32.33 2.41 -17.00
N GLU A 356 -31.28 2.01 -16.29
CA GLU A 356 -31.22 2.05 -14.83
C GLU A 356 -29.79 2.19 -14.33
N GLU A 357 -29.64 2.73 -13.11
CA GLU A 357 -28.36 2.77 -12.41
C GLU A 357 -28.17 1.47 -11.62
N ILE A 358 -27.11 0.71 -11.95
CA ILE A 358 -26.86 -0.61 -11.37
C ILE A 358 -25.82 -0.59 -10.24
N ALA A 359 -24.97 0.43 -10.20
CA ALA A 359 -23.99 0.61 -9.13
C ALA A 359 -23.53 2.07 -9.01
N GLU A 360 -23.23 2.50 -7.78
CA GLU A 360 -22.51 3.75 -7.50
C GLU A 360 -21.19 3.44 -6.79
N GLY A 361 -20.10 4.02 -7.28
CA GLY A 361 -18.78 3.96 -6.67
C GLY A 361 -18.25 5.34 -6.26
N ALA A 362 -17.07 5.33 -5.63
CA ALA A 362 -16.38 6.56 -5.25
C ALA A 362 -16.08 7.47 -6.47
N PHE A 363 -15.83 6.86 -7.64
CA PHE A 363 -15.36 7.57 -8.84
C PHE A 363 -16.44 7.77 -9.92
N GLY A 364 -17.60 7.14 -9.81
CA GLY A 364 -18.57 7.14 -10.89
C GLY A 364 -19.82 6.35 -10.59
N ARG A 365 -20.74 6.37 -11.55
CA ARG A 365 -21.97 5.60 -11.57
C ARG A 365 -21.93 4.64 -12.74
N VAL A 366 -22.47 3.43 -12.56
CA VAL A 366 -22.58 2.42 -13.61
C VAL A 366 -24.05 2.29 -13.97
N PHE A 367 -24.36 2.45 -15.25
CA PHE A 367 -25.70 2.32 -15.79
C PHE A 367 -25.80 1.07 -16.65
N LYS A 368 -26.95 0.39 -16.56
CA LYS A 368 -27.41 -0.50 -17.62
C LYS A 368 -27.99 0.37 -18.73
N ALA A 369 -27.58 0.13 -19.96
CA ALA A 369 -28.02 0.90 -21.11
C ALA A 369 -28.28 0.01 -22.33
N LYS A 370 -29.03 0.54 -23.30
CA LYS A 370 -29.25 -0.06 -24.60
C LYS A 370 -28.41 0.65 -25.66
N ALA A 371 -27.58 -0.11 -26.36
CA ALA A 371 -26.81 0.38 -27.49
C ALA A 371 -27.70 0.61 -28.74
N PRO A 372 -27.25 1.38 -29.75
CA PRO A 372 -28.05 1.64 -30.95
C PRO A 372 -28.44 0.41 -31.77
N ASP A 373 -27.66 -0.68 -31.68
CA ASP A 373 -27.98 -2.00 -32.27
C ASP A 373 -29.00 -2.81 -31.45
N GLY A 374 -29.36 -2.32 -30.25
CA GLY A 374 -30.31 -2.93 -29.35
C GLY A 374 -29.69 -3.83 -28.27
N GLU A 375 -28.37 -4.02 -28.26
CA GLU A 375 -27.71 -4.82 -27.22
C GLU A 375 -27.70 -4.11 -25.86
N GLU A 376 -27.74 -4.90 -24.78
CA GLU A 376 -27.58 -4.38 -23.42
C GLU A 376 -26.09 -4.26 -23.07
N VAL A 377 -25.71 -3.09 -22.55
CA VAL A 377 -24.33 -2.75 -22.19
C VAL A 377 -24.27 -2.11 -20.80
N ALA A 378 -23.08 -2.13 -20.20
CA ALA A 378 -22.80 -1.37 -19.00
C ALA A 378 -22.01 -0.09 -19.35
N ILE A 379 -22.42 1.05 -18.78
CA ILE A 379 -21.75 2.34 -18.97
C ILE A 379 -21.29 2.85 -17.62
N LYS A 380 -19.97 2.93 -17.41
CA LYS A 380 -19.37 3.57 -16.23
C LYS A 380 -19.12 5.03 -16.55
N LEU A 381 -19.94 5.91 -16.00
CA LEU A 381 -19.84 7.37 -16.12
C LEU A 381 -19.14 7.94 -14.89
N LEU A 382 -18.04 8.65 -15.08
CA LEU A 382 -17.25 9.22 -13.99
C LEU A 382 -17.95 10.46 -13.40
N LYS A 383 -17.73 10.74 -12.11
CA LYS A 383 -18.27 11.94 -11.47
C LYS A 383 -17.63 13.20 -12.08
N GLN A 384 -18.40 14.27 -12.19
CA GLN A 384 -17.93 15.52 -12.78
C GLN A 384 -16.69 16.10 -12.09
N ASP A 385 -16.62 15.98 -10.77
CA ASP A 385 -15.48 16.45 -9.96
C ASP A 385 -14.16 15.76 -10.33
N ILE A 386 -14.21 14.61 -11.00
CA ILE A 386 -13.02 13.91 -11.49
C ILE A 386 -12.27 14.73 -12.54
N ARG A 387 -13.00 15.46 -13.39
CA ARG A 387 -12.40 16.24 -14.48
C ARG A 387 -11.40 17.28 -13.98
N ARG A 388 -11.60 17.81 -12.77
CA ARG A 388 -10.70 18.80 -12.15
C ARG A 388 -9.50 18.17 -11.44
N LYS A 389 -9.36 16.84 -11.48
CA LYS A 389 -8.25 16.11 -10.85
C LYS A 389 -7.44 15.38 -11.93
N PRO A 390 -6.33 15.98 -12.41
CA PRO A 390 -5.50 15.42 -13.48
C PRO A 390 -5.05 13.98 -13.21
N GLU A 391 -4.69 13.66 -11.97
CA GLU A 391 -4.28 12.30 -11.55
C GLU A 391 -5.38 11.25 -11.79
N MET A 392 -6.64 11.60 -11.50
CA MET A 392 -7.76 10.67 -11.67
C MET A 392 -8.15 10.51 -13.14
N LEU A 393 -8.06 11.56 -13.95
CA LEU A 393 -8.21 11.46 -15.41
C LEU A 393 -7.11 10.60 -16.05
N GLN A 394 -5.86 10.72 -15.57
CA GLN A 394 -4.78 9.84 -16.01
C GLN A 394 -5.02 8.38 -15.61
N SER A 395 -5.50 8.11 -14.40
CA SER A 395 -5.92 6.75 -14.01
C SER A 395 -7.01 6.19 -14.92
N PHE A 396 -8.02 7.00 -15.27
CA PHE A 396 -9.05 6.62 -16.22
C PHE A 396 -8.48 6.26 -17.59
N ARG A 397 -7.68 7.15 -18.20
CA ARG A 397 -7.07 6.94 -19.52
C ARG A 397 -6.19 5.68 -19.55
N ARG A 398 -5.46 5.40 -18.46
CA ARG A 398 -4.71 4.15 -18.29
C ARG A 398 -5.61 2.92 -18.25
N GLY A 399 -6.68 2.95 -17.47
CA GLY A 399 -7.64 1.85 -17.41
C GLY A 399 -8.25 1.57 -18.79
N VAL A 400 -8.67 2.61 -19.50
CA VAL A 400 -9.17 2.49 -20.88
C VAL A 400 -8.11 1.89 -21.82
N ARG A 401 -6.85 2.32 -21.73
CA ARG A 401 -5.75 1.74 -22.51
C ARG A 401 -5.56 0.26 -22.20
N SER A 402 -5.56 -0.13 -20.92
CA SER A 402 -5.46 -1.52 -20.48
C SER A 402 -6.60 -2.37 -21.04
N MET A 403 -7.85 -1.93 -20.86
CA MET A 403 -9.02 -2.62 -21.41
C MET A 403 -8.98 -2.72 -22.94
N GLY A 404 -8.51 -1.68 -23.63
CA GLY A 404 -8.32 -1.70 -25.08
C GLY A 404 -7.30 -2.74 -25.54
N ILE A 405 -6.17 -2.88 -24.84
CA ILE A 405 -5.16 -3.92 -25.12
C ILE A 405 -5.75 -5.32 -24.89
N LEU A 406 -6.42 -5.52 -23.75
CA LEU A 406 -7.04 -6.80 -23.38
C LEU A 406 -8.11 -7.22 -24.39
N SER A 407 -8.96 -6.28 -24.80
CA SER A 407 -10.04 -6.51 -25.77
C SER A 407 -9.49 -6.78 -27.17
N LYS A 408 -8.45 -6.05 -27.60
CA LYS A 408 -7.77 -6.30 -28.88
C LYS A 408 -7.20 -7.72 -28.97
N HIS A 409 -6.75 -8.27 -27.86
CA HIS A 409 -6.21 -9.62 -27.77
C HIS A 409 -7.26 -10.69 -27.40
N ASN A 410 -8.53 -10.31 -27.21
CA ASN A 410 -9.62 -11.19 -26.78
C ASN A 410 -9.24 -12.05 -25.56
N VAL A 411 -8.69 -11.42 -24.52
CA VAL A 411 -8.32 -12.15 -23.30
C VAL A 411 -9.57 -12.71 -22.62
N GLU A 412 -9.74 -14.02 -22.68
CA GLU A 412 -10.86 -14.72 -22.07
C GLU A 412 -10.95 -14.43 -20.56
N GLY A 413 -12.17 -14.21 -20.08
CA GLY A 413 -12.45 -13.87 -18.68
C GLY A 413 -12.10 -12.42 -18.30
N MET A 414 -11.60 -11.58 -19.21
CA MET A 414 -11.55 -10.13 -19.01
C MET A 414 -12.78 -9.46 -19.61
N ILE A 415 -13.26 -8.40 -18.97
CA ILE A 415 -14.35 -7.59 -19.51
C ILE A 415 -13.96 -6.95 -20.84
N LEU A 416 -14.84 -7.05 -21.84
CA LEU A 416 -14.60 -6.44 -23.15
C LEU A 416 -15.03 -4.98 -23.17
N TYR A 417 -14.10 -4.16 -23.62
CA TYR A 417 -14.28 -2.74 -23.88
C TYR A 417 -14.86 -2.52 -25.28
N ARG A 418 -15.82 -1.60 -25.37
CA ARG A 418 -16.44 -1.21 -26.65
C ARG A 418 -16.03 0.20 -27.06
N GLU A 419 -16.37 1.21 -26.25
CA GLU A 419 -16.20 2.62 -26.59
C GLU A 419 -15.93 3.48 -25.35
N THR A 420 -15.38 4.68 -25.54
CA THR A 420 -15.09 5.64 -24.47
C THR A 420 -15.22 7.07 -24.96
N SER A 421 -15.46 7.99 -24.05
CA SER A 421 -15.39 9.43 -24.28
C SER A 421 -14.82 10.10 -23.04
N GLU A 422 -14.21 11.28 -23.21
CA GLU A 422 -13.89 12.19 -22.11
C GLU A 422 -14.97 13.26 -21.86
N ILE A 423 -15.94 13.42 -22.77
CA ILE A 423 -16.98 14.47 -22.74
C ILE A 423 -18.39 13.88 -22.89
N PRO A 424 -19.09 13.53 -21.80
CA PRO A 424 -18.55 13.36 -20.46
C PRO A 424 -17.64 12.13 -20.39
N THR A 425 -16.85 12.02 -19.32
CA THR A 425 -15.91 10.90 -19.18
C THR A 425 -16.65 9.60 -18.87
N PHE A 426 -16.71 8.68 -19.82
CA PHE A 426 -17.33 7.37 -19.64
C PHE A 426 -16.62 6.27 -20.42
N VAL A 427 -16.90 5.03 -20.02
CA VAL A 427 -16.53 3.82 -20.74
C VAL A 427 -17.74 2.90 -20.91
N VAL A 428 -17.90 2.35 -22.11
CA VAL A 428 -18.89 1.35 -22.49
C VAL A 428 -18.21 -0.01 -22.50
N MET A 429 -18.80 -0.96 -21.80
CA MET A 429 -18.33 -2.33 -21.69
C MET A 429 -19.51 -3.30 -21.79
N ASP A 430 -19.20 -4.58 -22.00
CA ASP A 430 -20.22 -5.62 -21.95
C ASP A 430 -20.94 -5.63 -20.60
N LEU A 431 -22.25 -5.89 -20.61
CA LEU A 431 -23.00 -6.10 -19.38
C LEU A 431 -22.73 -7.53 -18.87
N VAL A 432 -22.24 -7.66 -17.64
CA VAL A 432 -22.05 -8.96 -16.99
C VAL A 432 -23.25 -9.25 -16.09
N ASP A 433 -24.06 -10.23 -16.47
CA ASP A 433 -25.20 -10.68 -15.67
C ASP A 433 -24.76 -11.66 -14.56
N GLY A 434 -24.61 -11.13 -13.35
CA GLY A 434 -24.20 -11.91 -12.18
C GLY A 434 -23.81 -11.05 -10.97
N PRO A 435 -23.63 -11.64 -9.79
CA PRO A 435 -23.09 -10.93 -8.64
C PRO A 435 -21.56 -10.79 -8.74
N ASP A 436 -21.01 -9.78 -8.07
CA ASP A 436 -19.58 -9.78 -7.76
C ASP A 436 -19.24 -10.85 -6.71
N LEU A 437 -17.99 -11.27 -6.67
CA LEU A 437 -17.50 -12.33 -5.79
C LEU A 437 -17.70 -11.98 -4.32
N GLY A 438 -17.61 -10.70 -3.94
CA GLY A 438 -17.87 -10.23 -2.59
C GLY A 438 -19.30 -10.52 -2.16
N ARG A 439 -20.27 -10.09 -2.97
CA ARG A 439 -21.70 -10.38 -2.76
C ARG A 439 -22.02 -11.87 -2.76
N ALA A 440 -21.39 -12.65 -3.64
CA ALA A 440 -21.60 -14.10 -3.71
C ALA A 440 -21.06 -14.83 -2.46
N VAL A 441 -19.98 -14.33 -1.85
CA VAL A 441 -19.46 -14.82 -0.57
C VAL A 441 -20.39 -14.42 0.58
N GLU A 442 -20.82 -13.16 0.64
CA GLU A 442 -21.70 -12.64 1.70
C GLU A 442 -23.08 -13.32 1.72
N SER A 443 -23.63 -13.64 0.56
CA SER A 443 -24.90 -14.38 0.45
C SER A 443 -24.78 -15.85 0.88
N GLY A 444 -23.56 -16.35 1.12
CA GLY A 444 -23.29 -17.74 1.48
C GLY A 444 -23.47 -18.71 0.31
N ASN A 445 -23.51 -18.22 -0.93
CA ASN A 445 -23.64 -19.03 -2.14
C ASN A 445 -22.35 -19.78 -2.51
N LEU A 446 -21.20 -19.37 -1.96
CA LEU A 446 -19.88 -19.96 -2.23
C LEU A 446 -19.30 -20.64 -0.99
N LYS A 447 -19.72 -21.88 -0.73
CA LYS A 447 -19.22 -22.69 0.42
C LYS A 447 -18.46 -23.95 0.02
N ASP A 448 -18.63 -24.41 -1.21
CA ASP A 448 -17.93 -25.59 -1.71
C ASP A 448 -16.48 -25.24 -2.05
N TRP A 449 -15.54 -25.95 -1.44
CA TRP A 449 -14.11 -25.83 -1.70
C TRP A 449 -13.75 -26.05 -3.16
N THR A 450 -14.47 -26.92 -3.86
CA THR A 450 -14.26 -27.21 -5.29
C THR A 450 -14.54 -25.97 -6.13
N ILE A 451 -15.64 -25.27 -5.84
CA ILE A 451 -16.04 -24.03 -6.53
C ILE A 451 -15.04 -22.91 -6.22
N ILE A 452 -14.64 -22.77 -4.95
CA ILE A 452 -13.66 -21.76 -4.51
C ILE A 452 -12.32 -21.96 -5.22
N MET A 453 -11.84 -23.20 -5.28
CA MET A 453 -10.58 -23.53 -5.97
C MET A 453 -10.68 -23.30 -7.47
N ARG A 454 -11.82 -23.64 -8.10
CA ARG A 454 -12.08 -23.34 -9.50
C ARG A 454 -11.97 -21.83 -9.78
N ILE A 455 -12.67 -20.99 -9.00
CA ILE A 455 -12.59 -19.53 -9.15
C ILE A 455 -11.15 -19.04 -9.03
N ALA A 456 -10.40 -19.52 -8.04
CA ALA A 456 -9.00 -19.12 -7.85
C ALA A 456 -8.10 -19.52 -9.03
N VAL A 457 -8.31 -20.70 -9.61
CA VAL A 457 -7.58 -21.19 -10.79
C VAL A 457 -7.93 -20.38 -12.03
N ASP A 458 -9.22 -20.16 -12.29
CA ASP A 458 -9.71 -19.37 -13.42
C ASP A 458 -9.14 -17.94 -13.34
N LEU A 459 -9.19 -17.32 -12.16
CA LEU A 459 -8.62 -16.00 -11.93
C LEU A 459 -7.11 -15.99 -12.20
N ALA A 460 -6.36 -16.98 -11.71
CA ALA A 460 -4.92 -17.08 -11.96
C ALA A 460 -4.60 -17.24 -13.46
N HIS A 461 -5.41 -17.99 -14.21
CA HIS A 461 -5.26 -18.12 -15.66
C HIS A 461 -5.54 -16.81 -16.39
N ILE A 462 -6.64 -16.12 -16.06
CA ILE A 462 -7.02 -14.83 -16.64
C ILE A 462 -5.90 -13.81 -16.45
N ILE A 463 -5.39 -13.67 -15.22
CA ILE A 463 -4.31 -12.74 -14.89
C ILE A 463 -2.99 -13.14 -15.56
N ARG A 464 -2.67 -14.44 -15.59
CA ARG A 464 -1.48 -14.93 -16.28
C ARG A 464 -1.54 -14.60 -17.77
N HIS A 465 -2.70 -14.74 -18.41
CA HIS A 465 -2.86 -14.42 -19.83
C HIS A 465 -2.57 -12.93 -20.08
N ALA A 466 -3.17 -12.03 -19.29
CA ALA A 466 -2.90 -10.59 -19.36
C ALA A 466 -1.40 -10.25 -19.19
N HIS A 467 -0.71 -10.95 -18.29
CA HIS A 467 0.72 -10.75 -18.03
C HIS A 467 1.64 -11.25 -19.16
N LEU A 468 1.18 -12.23 -19.95
CA LEU A 468 1.93 -12.84 -21.04
C LEU A 468 1.72 -12.14 -22.39
N LEU A 469 0.82 -11.16 -22.47
CA LEU A 469 0.66 -10.33 -23.66
C LEU A 469 1.97 -9.59 -24.00
N PRO A 470 2.25 -9.34 -25.30
CA PRO A 470 3.40 -8.52 -25.72
C PRO A 470 3.35 -7.14 -25.07
N GLU A 471 2.20 -6.47 -25.15
CA GLU A 471 1.87 -5.30 -24.35
C GLU A 471 1.37 -5.76 -22.97
N ARG A 472 2.29 -6.19 -22.10
CA ARG A 472 1.98 -6.71 -20.76
C ARG A 472 1.04 -5.77 -20.00
N VAL A 473 -0.14 -6.28 -19.62
CA VAL A 473 -1.12 -5.54 -18.82
C VAL A 473 -1.11 -6.05 -17.38
N LEU A 474 -0.90 -5.15 -16.41
CA LEU A 474 -1.03 -5.45 -14.99
C LEU A 474 -2.35 -4.84 -14.49
N HIS A 475 -3.24 -5.66 -13.93
CA HIS A 475 -4.55 -5.20 -13.46
C HIS A 475 -4.49 -4.29 -12.23
N ARG A 476 -3.50 -4.51 -11.33
CA ARG A 476 -3.18 -3.69 -10.14
C ARG A 476 -4.24 -3.59 -9.03
N ASP A 477 -5.52 -3.85 -9.28
CA ASP A 477 -6.59 -3.84 -8.27
C ASP A 477 -7.49 -5.10 -8.35
N ILE A 478 -6.90 -6.26 -8.03
CA ILE A 478 -7.64 -7.53 -7.92
C ILE A 478 -8.24 -7.63 -6.52
N ARG A 479 -9.57 -7.51 -6.45
CA ARG A 479 -10.37 -7.57 -5.23
C ARG A 479 -11.75 -8.18 -5.52
N PRO A 480 -12.46 -8.74 -4.52
CA PRO A 480 -13.73 -9.45 -4.75
C PRO A 480 -14.79 -8.62 -5.48
N SER A 481 -14.84 -7.30 -5.26
CA SER A 481 -15.79 -6.41 -5.94
C SER A 481 -15.52 -6.19 -7.43
N ASN A 482 -14.35 -6.61 -7.93
CA ASN A 482 -13.95 -6.49 -9.34
C ASN A 482 -13.94 -7.86 -10.05
N ILE A 483 -14.51 -8.90 -9.42
CA ILE A 483 -14.60 -10.23 -9.98
C ILE A 483 -16.07 -10.57 -10.05
N MET A 484 -16.61 -10.69 -11.26
CA MET A 484 -18.00 -11.04 -11.51
C MET A 484 -18.14 -12.54 -11.78
N LEU A 485 -19.26 -13.10 -11.33
CA LEU A 485 -19.64 -14.49 -11.61
C LEU A 485 -20.83 -14.50 -12.56
N LYS A 486 -20.53 -14.47 -13.86
CA LYS A 486 -21.53 -14.40 -14.92
C LYS A 486 -22.36 -15.69 -14.97
N ASN A 487 -23.67 -15.58 -15.15
CA ASN A 487 -24.63 -16.70 -15.16
C ASN A 487 -24.76 -17.47 -13.84
N CYS A 488 -24.18 -16.98 -12.74
CA CYS A 488 -24.20 -17.66 -11.44
C CYS A 488 -25.63 -17.86 -10.87
N PHE A 489 -26.59 -17.01 -11.27
CA PHE A 489 -27.99 -17.15 -10.85
C PHE A 489 -28.77 -18.18 -11.67
N SER A 490 -28.40 -18.40 -12.93
CA SER A 490 -29.06 -19.33 -13.85
C SER A 490 -28.53 -20.75 -13.77
N ASP A 491 -27.22 -20.92 -13.56
CA ASP A 491 -26.56 -22.21 -13.42
C ASP A 491 -25.43 -22.12 -12.38
N ARG A 492 -25.59 -22.82 -11.26
CA ARG A 492 -24.59 -22.81 -10.17
C ARG A 492 -23.32 -23.57 -10.51
N ASP A 493 -23.39 -24.52 -11.44
CA ASP A 493 -22.26 -25.36 -11.82
C ASP A 493 -21.57 -24.83 -13.09
N ASN A 494 -22.25 -23.99 -13.87
CA ASN A 494 -21.75 -23.44 -15.13
C ASN A 494 -21.75 -21.89 -15.18
N PHE A 495 -20.96 -21.27 -14.29
CA PHE A 495 -20.70 -19.83 -14.31
C PHE A 495 -19.34 -19.50 -14.93
N GLU A 496 -19.20 -18.29 -15.45
CA GLU A 496 -17.95 -17.75 -15.97
C GLU A 496 -17.37 -16.71 -15.01
N VAL A 497 -16.06 -16.80 -14.73
CA VAL A 497 -15.34 -15.77 -13.96
C VAL A 497 -14.96 -14.65 -14.91
N VAL A 498 -15.45 -13.44 -14.63
CA VAL A 498 -15.14 -12.24 -15.42
C VAL A 498 -14.47 -11.21 -14.53
N VAL A 499 -13.27 -10.78 -14.90
CA VAL A 499 -12.50 -9.76 -14.20
C VAL A 499 -12.82 -8.39 -14.78
N LEU A 500 -13.25 -7.48 -13.91
CA LEU A 500 -13.56 -6.09 -14.23
C LEU A 500 -12.33 -5.21 -14.00
N ASP A 501 -12.02 -4.33 -14.94
CA ASP A 501 -10.98 -3.33 -14.71
C ASP A 501 -11.47 -2.24 -13.73
N SER A 502 -10.61 -1.88 -12.79
CA SER A 502 -10.87 -0.92 -11.73
C SER A 502 -9.94 0.26 -11.91
N SER A 503 -10.20 0.99 -12.99
CA SER A 503 -9.69 2.34 -13.19
C SER A 503 -10.00 3.24 -12.00
#